data_AF-A0A736M4H6-F1
#
_entry.id   AF-A0A736M4H6-F1
#
_cell.length_a   1.000
_cell.length_b   1.000
_cell.length_c   1.000
_cell.angle_alpha   90.00
_cell.angle_beta   90.00
_cell.angle_gamma   90.00
#
_symmetry.space_group_name_H-M   'P 1'
#
loop_
_entity.id
_entity.type
_entity.pdbx_description
1 polymer ?
#
loop_
_entity_poly.entity_id
_entity_poly.type
_entity_poly.pdbx_seq_one_letter_code
_entity_poly.pdbx_strand_id
1 'polypeptide(L)'
;MDVFLMRDIEKEIIDFIDQEYNTKKYFLFGPKRTIILDTSIRDDLKLIFEDSEELLQEYFKHWNVDSEGFDILNYLNPEYFGSKEPDPRKPLTVGMLVESAKAGRWLYS
;
A
#
# COMPACT_ATOMS: atom_id res chain seq x y z
N MET A 1 -22.59 -5.00 8.19
CA MET A 1 -21.72 -3.81 8.06
C MET A 1 -22.28 -2.92 6.98
N ASP A 2 -22.42 -1.64 7.28
CA ASP A 2 -23.14 -0.66 6.46
C ASP A 2 -22.34 -0.27 5.20
N VAL A 3 -23.01 -0.07 4.07
CA VAL A 3 -22.36 0.31 2.79
C VAL A 3 -21.70 1.70 2.90
N PHE A 4 -22.17 2.52 3.82
CA PHE A 4 -21.57 3.81 4.15
C PHE A 4 -20.16 3.64 4.77
N LEU A 5 -20.03 2.80 5.81
CA LEU A 5 -18.73 2.51 6.45
C LEU A 5 -17.70 1.94 5.45
N MET A 6 -18.14 1.10 4.51
CA MET A 6 -17.25 0.53 3.50
C MET A 6 -16.70 1.57 2.51
N ARG A 7 -17.50 2.61 2.20
CA ARG A 7 -17.04 3.72 1.34
C ARG A 7 -16.13 4.67 2.10
N ASP A 8 -16.32 4.80 3.41
CA ASP A 8 -15.49 5.65 4.26
C ASP A 8 -14.06 5.10 4.37
N ILE A 9 -13.88 3.81 4.68
CA ILE A 9 -12.53 3.18 4.77
C ILE A 9 -11.77 3.27 3.45
N GLU A 10 -12.45 3.03 2.34
CA GLU A 10 -11.83 3.11 1.01
C GLU A 10 -11.31 4.52 0.72
N LYS A 11 -12.15 5.52 0.98
CA LYS A 11 -11.79 6.91 0.78
C LYS A 11 -10.65 7.34 1.72
N GLU A 12 -10.69 6.93 2.98
CA GLU A 12 -9.65 7.24 3.97
C GLU A 12 -8.27 6.70 3.56
N ILE A 13 -8.20 5.44 3.11
CA ILE A 13 -6.94 4.82 2.66
C ILE A 13 -6.44 5.49 1.39
N ILE A 14 -7.32 5.78 0.43
CA ILE A 14 -6.95 6.50 -0.81
C ILE A 14 -6.39 7.88 -0.47
N ASP A 15 -7.06 8.62 0.41
CA ASP A 15 -6.65 9.96 0.82
C ASP A 15 -5.30 9.94 1.57
N PHE A 16 -5.10 8.97 2.48
CA PHE A 16 -3.84 8.77 3.19
C PHE A 16 -2.67 8.55 2.21
N ILE A 17 -2.83 7.61 1.27
CA ILE A 17 -1.82 7.33 0.25
C ILE A 17 -1.60 8.57 -0.63
N ASP A 18 -2.66 9.27 -1.05
CA ASP A 18 -2.52 10.47 -1.87
C ASP A 18 -1.81 11.63 -1.16
N GLN A 19 -2.02 11.79 0.14
CA GLN A 19 -1.48 12.90 0.91
C GLN A 19 -0.01 12.68 1.27
N GLU A 20 0.35 11.46 1.68
CA GLU A 20 1.63 11.18 2.31
C GLU A 20 2.62 10.47 1.37
N TYR A 21 2.11 9.60 0.49
CA TYR A 21 2.93 8.68 -0.30
C TYR A 21 2.83 8.86 -1.82
N ASN A 22 1.88 9.64 -2.33
CA ASN A 22 1.81 10.03 -3.75
C ASN A 22 2.81 11.16 -4.03
N THR A 23 4.10 10.80 -3.95
CA THR A 23 5.21 11.75 -3.99
C THR A 23 5.37 12.41 -5.36
N LYS A 24 5.59 13.73 -5.31
CA LYS A 24 6.34 14.46 -6.33
C LYS A 24 7.81 14.06 -6.19
N LYS A 25 8.22 12.96 -6.82
CA LYS A 25 9.54 12.29 -6.62
C LYS A 25 10.77 13.22 -6.68
N TYR A 26 10.66 14.42 -7.26
CA TYR A 26 11.70 15.46 -7.21
C TYR A 26 11.05 16.85 -7.16
N PHE A 27 11.38 17.66 -6.15
CA PHE A 27 11.21 19.12 -6.05
C PHE A 27 10.03 19.73 -6.86
N LEU A 28 8.90 19.98 -6.19
CA LEU A 28 7.81 20.90 -6.59
C LEU A 28 6.97 20.58 -7.87
N PHE A 29 7.39 19.74 -8.83
CA PHE A 29 6.74 19.66 -10.17
C PHE A 29 6.45 18.25 -10.76
N GLY A 30 6.27 17.21 -9.95
CA GLY A 30 5.72 15.93 -10.45
C GLY A 30 4.18 15.95 -10.54
N PRO A 31 3.55 15.34 -11.56
CA PRO A 31 2.10 15.14 -11.55
C PRO A 31 1.76 14.10 -10.48
N LYS A 32 0.82 14.45 -9.59
CA LYS A 32 0.16 13.45 -8.74
C LYS A 32 -0.57 12.45 -9.61
N ARG A 33 -0.49 11.17 -9.28
CA ARG A 33 -1.30 10.14 -9.93
C ARG A 33 -2.68 10.10 -9.28
N THR A 34 -3.71 9.82 -10.05
CA THR A 34 -5.00 9.47 -9.46
C THR A 34 -4.85 8.10 -8.79
N ILE A 35 -5.04 8.05 -7.48
CA ILE A 35 -5.01 6.82 -6.70
C ILE A 35 -6.36 6.13 -6.84
N ILE A 36 -6.34 4.88 -7.30
CA ILE A 36 -7.51 4.00 -7.44
C ILE A 36 -7.18 2.63 -6.84
N LEU A 37 -8.18 1.75 -6.67
CA LEU A 37 -7.99 0.43 -6.07
C LEU A 37 -6.93 -0.43 -6.77
N ASP A 38 -6.80 -0.30 -8.09
CA ASP A 38 -5.82 -1.06 -8.89
C ASP A 38 -4.41 -0.46 -8.85
N THR A 39 -4.21 0.71 -8.23
CA THR A 39 -2.89 1.34 -8.12
C THR A 39 -1.94 0.43 -7.33
N SER A 40 -0.82 0.05 -7.96
CA SER A 40 0.24 -0.76 -7.34
C SER A 40 1.20 0.13 -6.54
N ILE A 41 1.36 -0.17 -5.24
CA ILE A 41 2.33 0.49 -4.37
C ILE A 41 3.76 0.32 -4.93
N ARG A 42 4.07 -0.90 -5.42
CA ARG A 42 5.38 -1.20 -6.02
C ARG A 42 5.55 -0.54 -7.39
N ASP A 43 4.60 -0.78 -8.30
CA ASP A 43 4.84 -0.54 -9.74
C ASP A 43 4.40 0.86 -10.21
N ASP A 44 3.34 1.41 -9.59
CA ASP A 44 2.77 2.71 -9.97
C ASP A 44 3.33 3.86 -9.12
N LEU A 45 3.39 3.66 -7.79
CA LEU A 45 3.92 4.68 -6.87
C LEU A 45 5.46 4.70 -6.88
N LYS A 46 6.10 3.54 -7.09
CA LYS A 46 7.57 3.41 -7.18
C LYS A 46 8.28 4.06 -5.98
N LEU A 47 7.70 3.84 -4.81
CA LEU A 47 8.30 4.15 -3.53
C LEU A 47 9.57 3.33 -3.36
N ILE A 48 10.55 3.87 -2.62
CA ILE A 48 11.67 3.05 -2.17
C ILE A 48 11.17 2.05 -1.12
N PHE A 49 12.00 1.05 -0.81
CA PHE A 49 11.63 0.00 0.13
C PHE A 49 11.26 0.56 1.50
N GLU A 50 12.04 1.52 1.99
CA GLU A 50 11.84 2.16 3.30
C GLU A 50 10.50 2.90 3.36
N ASP A 51 10.18 3.73 2.36
CA ASP A 51 8.89 4.44 2.28
C ASP A 51 7.71 3.46 2.16
N SER A 52 7.90 2.34 1.47
CA SER A 52 6.88 1.30 1.35
C SER A 52 6.65 0.56 2.67
N GLU A 53 7.73 0.30 3.40
CA GLU A 53 7.68 -0.31 4.73
C GLU A 53 6.99 0.61 5.73
N GLU A 54 7.32 1.90 5.74
CA GLU A 54 6.67 2.93 6.56
C GLU A 54 5.17 3.00 6.26
N LEU A 55 4.79 3.14 4.97
CA LEU A 55 3.39 3.14 4.53
C LEU A 55 2.61 1.97 5.11
N LEU A 56 3.15 0.76 4.96
CA LEU A 56 2.47 -0.47 5.37
C LEU A 56 2.37 -0.56 6.90
N GLN A 57 3.42 -0.18 7.63
CA GLN A 57 3.40 -0.17 9.10
C GLN A 57 2.38 0.81 9.65
N GLU A 58 2.32 2.03 9.12
CA GLU A 58 1.32 3.03 9.49
C GLU A 58 -0.09 2.56 9.14
N TYR A 59 -0.25 1.95 7.97
CA TYR A 59 -1.51 1.36 7.55
C TYR A 59 -2.01 0.27 8.52
N PHE A 60 -1.17 -0.71 8.87
CA PHE A 60 -1.59 -1.78 9.79
C PHE A 60 -2.02 -1.21 11.16
N LYS A 61 -1.30 -0.19 11.63
CA LYS A 61 -1.58 0.48 12.90
C LYS A 61 -2.85 1.33 12.86
N HIS A 62 -3.02 2.20 11.86
CA HIS A 62 -4.13 3.15 11.79
C HIS A 62 -5.47 2.48 11.59
N TRP A 63 -5.54 1.43 10.75
CA TRP A 63 -6.78 0.70 10.48
C TRP A 63 -6.94 -0.56 11.33
N ASN A 64 -6.05 -0.79 12.31
CA ASN A 64 -6.06 -1.95 13.21
C ASN A 64 -6.19 -3.27 12.43
N VAL A 65 -5.35 -3.42 11.42
CA VAL A 65 -5.32 -4.61 10.56
C VAL A 65 -4.29 -5.58 11.13
N ASP A 66 -4.73 -6.77 11.47
CA ASP A 66 -3.83 -7.85 11.87
C ASP A 66 -2.90 -8.20 10.71
N SER A 67 -1.60 -8.00 10.93
CA SER A 67 -0.54 -8.26 9.95
C SER A 67 -0.01 -9.69 10.01
N GLU A 68 -0.64 -10.59 10.77
CA GLU A 68 -0.25 -12.00 10.81
C GLU A 68 -0.14 -12.60 9.39
N GLY A 69 1.02 -13.17 9.08
CA GLY A 69 1.33 -13.76 7.78
C GLY A 69 1.70 -12.76 6.69
N PHE A 70 1.70 -11.45 6.96
CA PHE A 70 2.27 -10.46 6.05
C PHE A 70 3.80 -10.51 6.09
N ASP A 71 4.43 -10.51 4.91
CA ASP A 71 5.86 -10.31 4.74
C ASP A 71 6.07 -9.39 3.54
N ILE A 72 6.65 -8.22 3.80
CA ILE A 72 6.90 -7.19 2.78
C ILE A 72 7.82 -7.70 1.67
N LEU A 73 8.70 -8.66 1.96
CA LEU A 73 9.62 -9.26 0.98
C LEU A 73 8.91 -10.14 -0.04
N ASN A 74 7.66 -10.53 0.21
CA ASN A 74 6.82 -11.18 -0.81
C ASN A 74 6.40 -10.20 -1.92
N TYR A 75 6.45 -8.91 -1.64
CA TYR A 75 5.91 -7.85 -2.48
C TYR A 75 6.99 -6.94 -3.05
N LEU A 76 8.00 -6.61 -2.25
CA LEU A 76 9.00 -5.58 -2.54
C LEU A 76 10.42 -6.14 -2.40
N ASN A 77 11.30 -5.65 -3.26
CA ASN A 77 12.73 -5.92 -3.19
C ASN A 77 13.41 -4.73 -2.47
N PRO A 78 14.23 -4.94 -1.42
CA PRO A 78 14.98 -3.85 -0.78
C PRO A 78 16.14 -3.31 -1.63
N GLU A 79 16.25 -3.69 -2.91
CA GLU A 79 17.21 -3.21 -3.91
C GLU A 79 18.71 -3.36 -3.52
N TYR A 80 19.03 -4.16 -2.50
CA TYR A 80 20.42 -4.52 -2.16
C TYR A 80 21.02 -5.58 -3.10
N PHE A 81 22.36 -5.63 -3.18
CA PHE A 81 23.07 -6.62 -4.00
C PHE A 81 22.77 -8.05 -3.52
N GLY A 82 22.17 -8.87 -4.39
CA GLY A 82 21.79 -10.26 -4.08
C GLY A 82 20.39 -10.44 -3.51
N SER A 83 19.59 -9.37 -3.42
CA SER A 83 18.19 -9.47 -3.01
C SER A 83 17.35 -10.29 -3.99
N LYS A 84 16.41 -11.06 -3.44
CA LYS A 84 15.46 -11.86 -4.21
C LYS A 84 14.41 -10.95 -4.84
N GLU A 85 14.14 -11.15 -6.12
CA GLU A 85 13.01 -10.49 -6.79
C GLU A 85 11.68 -11.00 -6.21
N PRO A 86 10.74 -10.11 -5.84
CA PRO A 86 9.41 -10.50 -5.42
C PRO A 86 8.68 -11.20 -6.57
N ASP A 87 7.72 -12.05 -6.24
CA ASP A 87 6.92 -12.73 -7.26
C ASP A 87 6.13 -11.68 -8.06
N PRO A 88 6.34 -11.55 -9.38
CA PRO A 88 5.60 -10.58 -10.19
C PRO A 88 4.09 -10.84 -10.18
N ARG A 89 3.65 -12.04 -9.79
CA ARG A 89 2.23 -12.42 -9.68
C ARG A 89 1.59 -12.01 -8.36
N LYS A 90 2.37 -11.54 -7.37
CA LYS A 90 1.87 -11.00 -6.11
C LYS A 90 1.88 -9.47 -6.21
N PRO A 91 0.76 -8.83 -6.62
CA PRO A 91 0.68 -7.38 -6.63
C PRO A 91 0.57 -6.88 -5.18
N LEU A 92 0.87 -5.60 -4.95
CA LEU A 92 0.58 -4.91 -3.70
C LEU A 92 -0.25 -3.67 -4.07
N THR A 93 -1.57 -3.79 -4.08
CA THR A 93 -2.47 -2.72 -4.55
C THR A 93 -3.23 -2.04 -3.42
N VAL A 94 -3.72 -0.84 -3.68
CA VAL A 94 -4.62 -0.11 -2.76
C VAL A 94 -5.86 -0.94 -2.43
N GLY A 95 -6.40 -1.69 -3.38
CA GLY A 95 -7.53 -2.60 -3.16
C GLY A 95 -7.25 -3.65 -2.08
N MET A 96 -6.05 -4.22 -2.07
CA MET A 96 -5.65 -5.20 -1.04
C MET A 96 -5.64 -4.59 0.36
N LEU A 97 -5.20 -3.33 0.49
CA LEU A 97 -5.26 -2.57 1.72
C LEU A 97 -6.72 -2.32 2.12
N VAL A 98 -7.55 -1.83 1.21
CA VAL A 98 -8.97 -1.55 1.50
C VAL A 98 -9.72 -2.80 1.96
N GLU A 99 -9.53 -3.94 1.29
CA GLU A 99 -10.20 -5.19 1.66
C GLU A 99 -9.68 -5.75 2.99
N SER A 100 -8.38 -5.68 3.23
CA SER A 100 -7.77 -6.13 4.49
C SER A 100 -8.20 -5.25 5.68
N ALA A 101 -8.34 -3.94 5.47
CA ALA A 101 -8.89 -3.01 6.46
C ALA A 101 -10.36 -3.31 6.77
N LYS A 102 -11.18 -3.55 5.74
CA LYS A 102 -12.58 -3.97 5.93
C LYS A 102 -12.70 -5.31 6.67
N ALA A 103 -11.73 -6.21 6.50
CA ALA A 103 -11.70 -7.51 7.16
C ALA A 103 -11.04 -7.49 8.56
N GLY A 104 -10.30 -6.44 8.90
CA GLY A 104 -9.51 -6.32 10.13
C GLY A 104 -8.27 -7.21 10.17
N ARG A 105 -7.86 -7.80 9.04
CA ARG A 105 -6.67 -8.67 8.92
C ARG A 105 -6.16 -8.71 7.49
N TRP A 106 -4.88 -9.01 7.31
CA TRP A 106 -4.29 -9.21 5.99
C TRP A 106 -4.88 -10.45 5.30
N LEU A 107 -5.35 -10.29 4.06
CA LEU A 107 -6.04 -11.36 3.31
C LEU A 107 -5.14 -12.09 2.30
N TYR A 108 -3.89 -11.66 2.15
CA TYR A 108 -3.04 -12.00 1.01
C TYR A 108 -1.67 -12.58 1.43
N SER A 109 -1.65 -13.61 2.27
CA SER A 109 -0.39 -14.31 2.62
C SER A 109 0.13 -15.19 1.46
#